data_AF-A0A7Y3T985-F1
#
_entry.id   AF-A0A7Y3T985-F1
#
_cell.length_a   1.000
_cell.length_b   1.000
_cell.length_c   1.000
_cell.angle_alpha   90.00
_cell.angle_beta   90.00
_cell.angle_gamma   90.00
#
_symmetry.space_group_name_H-M   'P 1'
#
loop_
_entity.id
_entity.type
_entity.pdbx_description
1 polymer ?
#
loop_
_entity_poly.entity_id
_entity_poly.type
_entity_poly.pdbx_seq_one_letter_code
_entity_poly.pdbx_strand_id
1 'polypeptide(L)' 'MRKLIKHHTTNVLFKPVLSRMEAQKAATDKTAKAIMVQEKSVLDAKTQRLRVARIARDHKI' A
#
# COMPACT_ATOMS: atom_id res chain seq x y z
N MET A 1 -11.65 12.86 46.98
CA MET A 1 -11.28 13.34 45.63
C MET A 1 -11.97 12.47 44.59
N ARG A 2 -12.91 13.02 43.80
CA ARG A 2 -13.64 12.25 42.77
C ARG A 2 -12.81 12.23 41.49
N LYS A 3 -12.41 11.03 41.03
CA LYS A 3 -11.73 10.85 39.74
C LYS A 3 -12.71 11.16 38.61
N LEU A 4 -12.36 12.11 37.75
CA LEU A 4 -13.10 12.44 36.54
C LEU A 4 -12.88 11.31 35.51
N ILE A 5 -13.89 10.47 35.30
CA ILE A 5 -13.87 9.46 34.23
C ILE A 5 -13.95 10.22 32.92
N LYS A 6 -12.85 10.23 32.16
CA LYS A 6 -12.83 10.76 30.79
C LYS A 6 -13.73 9.86 29.95
N HIS A 7 -14.93 10.30 29.60
CA HIS A 7 -15.73 9.64 28.57
C HIS A 7 -14.99 9.78 27.25
N HIS A 8 -14.51 8.67 26.69
CA HIS A 8 -13.83 8.66 25.40
C HIS A 8 -14.93 8.78 24.33
N THR A 9 -15.29 10.02 23.98
CA THR A 9 -16.30 10.25 22.94
C THR A 9 -15.63 10.05 21.58
N THR A 10 -15.56 8.81 21.12
CA THR A 10 -15.25 8.52 19.71
C THR A 10 -16.40 7.72 19.11
N ASN A 11 -17.63 8.25 19.25
CA ASN A 11 -18.81 7.81 18.52
C ASN A 11 -18.92 8.62 17.22
N VAL A 12 -17.99 8.41 16.28
CA VAL A 12 -18.20 8.85 14.90
C VAL A 12 -18.08 7.62 14.02
N LEU A 13 -19.22 7.16 13.50
CA LEU A 13 -19.31 5.97 12.65
C LEU A 13 -18.58 6.17 11.31
N PHE A 14 -18.39 7.42 10.92
CA PHE A 14 -17.78 7.80 9.64
C PHE A 14 -16.50 8.61 9.84
N LYS A 15 -15.58 8.45 8.89
CA LYS A 15 -14.40 9.29 8.81
C LYS A 15 -14.82 10.74 8.53
N PRO A 16 -14.10 11.74 9.07
CA PRO A 16 -14.38 13.13 8.75
C PRO A 16 -14.28 13.37 7.25
N VAL A 17 -15.15 14.25 6.73
CA VAL A 17 -15.15 14.65 5.34
C VAL A 17 -13.85 15.39 5.07
N LEU A 18 -13.04 14.86 4.14
CA LEU A 18 -11.78 15.48 3.75
C LEU A 18 -12.04 16.83 3.07
N SER A 19 -11.19 17.81 3.36
CA SER A 19 -11.11 19.03 2.58
C SER A 19 -10.76 18.70 1.12
N ARG A 20 -11.16 19.56 0.18
CA ARG A 20 -10.88 19.40 -1.26
C ARG A 20 -9.39 19.13 -1.53
N MET A 21 -8.51 19.81 -0.82
CA MET A 21 -7.05 19.64 -0.93
C MET A 21 -6.59 18.27 -0.40
N GLU A 22 -7.15 17.83 0.72
CA GLU A 22 -6.83 16.52 1.31
C GLU A 22 -7.32 15.38 0.43
N ALA A 23 -8.50 15.52 -0.19
CA ALA A 23 -9.03 14.56 -1.15
C ALA A 23 -8.14 14.44 -2.40
N GLN A 24 -7.65 15.57 -2.93
CA GLN A 24 -6.70 15.57 -4.06
C GLN A 24 -5.37 14.90 -3.68
N LYS A 25 -4.82 15.23 -2.51
CA LYS A 25 -3.60 14.60 -2.00
C LYS A 25 -3.77 13.09 -1.86
N ALA A 26 -4.89 12.64 -1.30
CA ALA A 26 -5.19 11.22 -1.14
C ALA A 26 -5.28 10.48 -2.47
N ALA A 27 -5.83 11.13 -3.52
CA ALA A 27 -5.87 10.56 -4.86
C ALA A 27 -4.46 10.43 -5.47
N THR A 28 -3.64 11.47 -5.37
CA THR A 28 -2.24 11.44 -5.84
C THR A 28 -1.42 10.38 -5.11
N ASP A 29 -1.54 10.29 -3.78
CA ASP A 29 -0.84 9.29 -2.97
C ASP A 29 -1.24 7.86 -3.36
N LYS A 30 -2.53 7.64 -3.63
CA LYS A 30 -3.04 6.34 -4.09
C LYS A 30 -2.45 5.98 -5.45
N THR A 31 -2.42 6.92 -6.39
CA THR A 31 -1.86 6.71 -7.72
C THR A 31 -0.36 6.45 -7.65
N ALA A 32 0.39 7.23 -6.87
CA ALA A 32 1.83 7.02 -6.68
C ALA A 32 2.13 5.62 -6.13
N LYS A 33 1.37 5.17 -5.12
CA LYS A 33 1.50 3.81 -4.59
C LYS A 33 1.20 2.74 -5.64
N ALA A 34 0.18 2.93 -6.47
CA ALA A 34 -0.16 1.99 -7.53
C ALA A 34 0.98 1.87 -8.56
N ILE A 35 1.60 3.00 -8.94
CA ILE A 35 2.75 3.02 -9.85
C ILE A 35 3.92 2.24 -9.24
N MET A 36 4.30 2.52 -7.99
CA MET A 36 5.40 1.83 -7.32
C MET A 36 5.18 0.31 -7.23
N VAL A 37 3.95 -0.12 -6.94
CA VAL A 37 3.60 -1.54 -6.91
C VAL A 37 3.73 -2.18 -8.29
N GLN A 38 3.30 -1.47 -9.34
CA GLN A 38 3.39 -1.96 -10.71
C GLN A 38 4.84 -2.08 -11.19
N GLU A 39 5.68 -1.10 -10.89
CA GLU A 39 7.11 -1.15 -11.25
C GLU A 39 7.80 -2.35 -10.59
N LYS A 40 7.51 -2.57 -9.31
CA LYS A 40 8.03 -3.74 -8.57
C LYS A 40 7.54 -5.05 -9.19
N SER A 41 6.25 -5.16 -9.53
CA SER A 41 5.69 -6.40 -10.08
C SER A 41 6.32 -6.78 -11.42
N VAL A 42 6.64 -5.79 -12.27
CA VAL A 42 7.33 -5.99 -13.54
C VAL A 42 8.76 -6.51 -13.33
N LEU A 43 9.50 -5.95 -12.36
CA LEU A 43 10.84 -6.39 -12.01
C LEU A 43 10.84 -7.81 -11.45
N ASP A 44 9.89 -8.13 -10.57
CA ASP A 44 9.74 -9.46 -9.98
C ASP A 44 9.41 -10.50 -11.08
N ALA A 45 8.50 -10.17 -12.01
CA ALA A 45 8.16 -11.02 -13.13
C ALA A 45 9.35 -11.27 -14.08
N LYS A 46 10.20 -10.27 -14.31
CA LYS A 46 11.44 -10.44 -15.08
C LYS A 46 12.43 -11.33 -14.34
N THR A 47 12.62 -11.09 -13.05
CA THR A 47 13.52 -11.86 -12.19
C THR A 47 13.11 -13.33 -12.16
N GLN A 48 11.81 -13.62 -12.02
CA GLN A 48 11.30 -14.98 -12.03
C GLN A 48 11.55 -15.69 -13.36
N ARG A 49 11.34 -15.00 -14.50
CA ARG A 49 11.65 -15.55 -15.82
C ARG A 49 13.14 -15.91 -15.96
N LEU A 50 14.03 -15.02 -15.53
CA LEU A 50 15.48 -15.28 -15.57
C LEU A 50 15.89 -16.42 -14.63
N ARG A 51 15.28 -16.51 -13.44
CA ARG A 51 15.50 -17.60 -12.49
C ARG A 51 15.10 -18.95 -13.10
N VAL A 52 13.92 -19.04 -13.71
CA VAL A 52 13.46 -20.25 -14.40
C VAL A 52 14.41 -20.63 -15.54
N ALA A 53 14.84 -19.67 -16.36
CA ALA A 53 15.79 -19.92 -17.44
C ALA A 53 17.18 -20.37 -16.94
N ARG A 54 17.62 -19.89 -15.78
CA ARG A 54 18.85 -20.34 -15.11
C ARG A 54 18.71 -21.79 -14.67
N ILE A 55 17.68 -22.11 -13.89
CA ILE A 55 17.42 -23.47 -13.39
C ILE A 55 17.32 -24.47 -14.56
N ALA A 56 16.57 -24.14 -15.61
CA ALA A 56 16.43 -25.01 -16.78
C ALA A 56 17.75 -25.26 -17.53
N ARG A 57 18.70 -24.32 -17.46
CA ARG A 57 20.05 -24.49 -18.02
C ARG A 57 20.91 -25.37 -17.13
N ASP A 58 20.89 -25.10 -15.83
CA ASP A 58 21.69 -25.85 -14.85
C ASP A 58 21.22 -27.31 -14.74
N HIS A 59 19.94 -27.59 -14.96
CA HIS A 59 19.37 -28.95 -15.03
C HIS A 59 19.60 -29.69 -16.36
N LYS A 60 20.11 -29.01 -17.41
CA LYS A 60 20.43 -29.64 -18.70
C LYS A 60 21.89 -30.14 -18.78
N ILE A 61 22.65 -29.92 -17.72
CA ILE A 61 24.01 -30.43 -17.49
C ILE A 61 23.89 -31.61 -16.54
#